data_AF-A0A0D0KUD4-F1
#
_entry.id   AF-A0A0D0KUD4-F1
#
_cell.length_a   1.000
_cell.length_b   1.000
_cell.length_c   1.000
_cell.angle_alpha   90.00
_cell.angle_beta   90.00
_cell.angle_gamma   90.00
#
_symmetry.space_group_name_H-M   'P 1'
#
loop_
_entity.id
_entity.type
_entity.pdbx_description
1 polymer ?
#
loop_
_entity_poly.entity_id
_entity_poly.type
_entity_poly.pdbx_seq_one_letter_code
_entity_poly.pdbx_strand_id
1 'polypeptide(L)' 'MRNITIQLHLSEEQAETFMRWLGARYDAIIDEICRDPRYHDERNGPHSPSVQAEHPYLVGLNSTIQALRSGLKASGQAL' A
#
# COMPACT_ATOMS: atom_id res chain seq x y z
N MET A 1 -15.02 -9.91 -12.76
CA MET A 1 -14.06 -10.17 -11.66
C MET A 1 -14.86 -10.45 -10.39
N ARG A 2 -14.40 -11.36 -9.52
CA ARG A 2 -15.04 -11.61 -8.21
C ARG A 2 -14.34 -10.76 -7.15
N ASN A 3 -15.12 -10.15 -6.26
CA ASN A 3 -14.58 -9.35 -5.17
C ASN A 3 -14.36 -10.23 -3.94
N ILE A 4 -13.27 -9.99 -3.22
CA ILE A 4 -12.95 -10.63 -1.94
C ILE A 4 -12.89 -9.52 -0.89
N THR A 5 -13.57 -9.71 0.23
CA THR A 5 -13.55 -8.78 1.36
C THR A 5 -12.79 -9.40 2.53
N ILE A 6 -11.90 -8.61 3.14
CA ILE A 6 -11.14 -8.98 4.33
C ILE A 6 -11.51 -7.97 5.42
N GLN A 7 -11.86 -8.46 6.61
CA GLN A 7 -12.12 -7.63 7.80
C GLN A 7 -11.13 -7.99 8.89
N LEU A 8 -10.48 -6.97 9.46
CA LEU A 8 -9.50 -7.10 10.54
C LEU A 8 -9.96 -6.23 11.71
N HIS A 9 -9.85 -6.77 12.92
CA HIS A 9 -10.03 -6.02 14.16
C HIS A 9 -8.68 -5.91 14.84
N LEU A 10 -8.21 -4.68 15.03
CA LEU A 10 -6.92 -4.37 15.62
C LEU A 10 -7.14 -3.36 16.75
N SER A 11 -6.34 -3.45 17.81
CA SER A 11 -6.19 -2.32 18.72
C SER A 11 -5.51 -1.15 18.01
N GLU A 12 -5.60 0.05 18.59
CA GLU A 12 -4.95 1.24 18.04
C GLU A 12 -3.43 1.03 17.87
N GLU A 13 -2.75 0.53 18.90
CA GLU A 13 -1.32 0.22 18.87
C GLU A 13 -0.95 -0.79 17.77
N GLN A 14 -1.78 -1.82 17.59
CA GLN A 14 -1.61 -2.81 16.52
C GLN A 14 -1.79 -2.17 15.15
N ALA A 15 -2.81 -1.32 14.97
CA ALA A 15 -3.08 -0.62 13.72
C ALA A 15 -1.95 0.34 13.34
N GLU A 16 -1.40 1.09 14.29
CA GLU A 16 -0.26 1.99 14.07
C GLU A 16 0.99 1.22 13.68
N THR A 17 1.33 0.17 14.45
CA THR A 17 2.50 -0.66 14.18
C THR A 17 2.38 -1.37 12.84
N PHE A 18 1.19 -1.87 12.53
CA PHE A 18 0.92 -2.52 11.25
C PHE A 18 0.99 -1.52 10.09
N MET A 19 0.43 -0.31 10.24
CA MET A 19 0.53 0.73 9.21
C MET A 19 1.98 1.13 8.95
N ARG A 20 2.81 1.27 10.00
CA ARG A 20 4.26 1.55 9.83
C ARG A 20 4.97 0.43 9.09
N TRP A 21 4.71 -0.82 9.46
CA TRP A 21 5.29 -1.98 8.78
C TRP A 21 4.87 -2.07 7.31
N LEU A 22 3.59 -1.85 7.02
CA LEU A 22 3.06 -1.82 5.64
C LEU A 22 3.67 -0.68 4.83
N GLY A 23 3.83 0.51 5.41
CA GLY A 23 4.49 1.64 4.77
C GLY A 23 5.94 1.32 4.40
N ALA A 24 6.73 0.80 5.35
CA ALA A 24 8.11 0.39 5.07
C ALA A 24 8.20 -0.69 3.98
N ARG A 25 7.24 -1.64 3.96
CA ARG A 25 7.18 -2.66 2.92
C ARG A 25 6.80 -2.07 1.55
N TYR A 26 5.87 -1.14 1.52
CA TYR A 26 5.45 -0.43 0.31
C TYR A 26 6.64 0.33 -0.28
N ASP A 27 7.34 1.14 0.53
CA ASP A 27 8.49 1.92 0.09
C ASP A 27 9.59 1.01 -0.47
N ALA A 28 9.89 -0.11 0.19
CA ALA A 28 10.88 -1.08 -0.30
C ALA A 28 10.50 -1.69 -1.67
N ILE A 29 9.21 -1.93 -1.93
CA ILE A 29 8.74 -2.45 -3.22
C ILE A 29 8.84 -1.37 -4.30
N ILE A 30 8.46 -0.13 -3.97
CA ILE A 30 8.58 0.99 -4.90
C ILE A 30 10.05 1.23 -5.25
N ASP A 31 10.96 1.17 -4.29
CA ASP A 31 12.40 1.26 -4.52
C ASP A 31 12.95 0.13 -5.40
N GLU A 32 12.39 -1.07 -5.31
CA GLU A 32 12.73 -2.19 -6.20
C GLU A 32 12.27 -1.92 -7.63
N ILE A 33 11.01 -1.48 -7.80
CA ILE A 33 10.42 -1.13 -9.10
C ILE A 33 11.19 0.03 -9.76
N CYS A 34 11.50 1.08 -9.00
CA CYS A 34 12.24 2.24 -9.50
C CYS A 34 13.68 1.90 -9.92
N ARG A 35 14.28 0.83 -9.37
CA ARG A 35 15.61 0.35 -9.76
C ARG A 35 15.58 -0.63 -10.92
N ASP A 36 14.41 -1.12 -11.31
CA ASP A 36 14.26 -2.04 -12.42
C ASP A 36 14.20 -1.26 -13.75
N PRO A 37 15.16 -1.47 -14.66
CA PRO A 37 15.20 -0.78 -15.94
C PRO A 37 13.96 -0.96 -16.80
N ARG A 38 13.19 -2.05 -16.58
CA ARG A 38 11.94 -2.33 -17.31
C ARG A 38 10.89 -1.23 -17.12
N TYR A 39 10.96 -0.46 -16.03
CA TYR A 39 9.99 0.57 -15.68
C TYR A 39 10.53 2.01 -15.81
N HIS A 40 11.78 2.21 -16.25
CA HIS A 40 12.40 3.54 -16.34
C HIS A 40 11.73 4.48 -17.37
N ASP A 41 11.15 3.93 -18.44
CA ASP A 41 10.52 4.72 -19.51
C ASP A 41 9.05 5.08 -19.23
N GLU A 42 8.52 4.66 -18.09
CA GLU A 42 7.12 4.86 -17.78
C GLU A 42 6.86 6.27 -17.24
N ARG A 43 6.10 7.07 -17.99
CA ARG A 43 5.72 8.45 -17.62
C ARG A 43 5.09 8.61 -16.24
N ASN A 44 4.51 7.53 -15.71
CA ASN A 44 3.82 7.50 -14.41
C ASN A 44 4.67 6.84 -13.31
N GLY A 45 5.92 6.47 -13.60
CA GLY A 45 6.83 5.79 -12.68
C GLY A 45 6.21 4.52 -12.08
N PRO A 46 6.46 4.23 -10.79
CA PRO A 46 6.03 2.98 -10.13
C PRO A 46 4.50 2.84 -9.97
N HIS A 47 3.73 3.82 -10.45
CA HIS A 47 2.27 3.81 -10.46
C HIS A 47 1.68 3.56 -11.84
N SER A 48 2.49 3.21 -12.84
CA SER A 48 2.03 2.95 -14.18
C SER A 48 1.01 1.79 -14.25
N PRO A 49 0.19 1.74 -15.32
CA PRO A 49 -0.67 0.59 -15.57
C PRO A 49 0.08 -0.73 -15.73
N SER A 50 1.29 -0.73 -16.32
CA SER A 50 2.08 -1.93 -16.52
C SER A 50 2.63 -2.47 -15.20
N VAL A 51 3.12 -1.58 -14.32
CA VAL A 51 3.54 -1.94 -12.97
C VAL A 51 2.35 -2.50 -12.18
N GLN A 52 1.16 -1.89 -12.28
CA GLN A 52 -0.02 -2.43 -11.60
C GLN A 52 -0.46 -3.81 -12.14
N ALA A 53 -0.25 -4.07 -13.44
CA ALA A 53 -0.53 -5.37 -14.03
C ALA A 53 0.48 -6.44 -13.61
N GLU A 54 1.77 -6.10 -13.50
CA GLU A 54 2.84 -7.01 -13.04
C GLU A 54 2.84 -7.18 -11.51
N HIS A 55 2.41 -6.17 -10.77
CA HIS A 55 2.39 -6.11 -9.32
C HIS A 55 0.98 -5.84 -8.76
N PRO A 56 -0.02 -6.72 -9.04
CA PRO A 56 -1.43 -6.48 -8.69
C PRO A 56 -1.68 -6.37 -7.19
N TYR A 57 -0.78 -6.92 -6.36
CA TYR A 57 -0.84 -6.80 -4.91
C TYR A 57 -0.63 -5.37 -4.39
N LEU A 58 -0.02 -4.47 -5.18
CA LEU A 58 0.14 -3.07 -4.81
C LEU A 58 -1.20 -2.37 -4.59
N VAL A 59 -2.22 -2.74 -5.36
CA VAL A 59 -3.59 -2.22 -5.18
C VAL A 59 -4.13 -2.60 -3.81
N GLY A 60 -3.95 -3.86 -3.39
CA GLY A 60 -4.37 -4.33 -2.08
C GLY A 60 -3.58 -3.67 -0.94
N LEU A 61 -2.26 -3.54 -1.11
CA LEU A 61 -1.38 -2.89 -0.13
C LEU A 61 -1.76 -1.42 0.08
N ASN A 62 -1.92 -0.68 -1.01
CA ASN A 62 -2.28 0.74 -0.97
C ASN A 62 -3.70 0.95 -0.39
N SER A 63 -4.66 0.10 -0.77
CA SER A 63 -6.01 0.11 -0.18
C SER A 63 -5.99 -0.17 1.32
N THR A 64 -5.16 -1.11 1.77
CA THR A 64 -5.02 -1.46 3.19
C THR A 64 -4.41 -0.30 3.99
N ILE A 65 -3.35 0.34 3.46
CA ILE A 65 -2.73 1.50 4.09
C ILE A 65 -3.73 2.65 4.21
N GLN A 66 -4.52 2.92 3.15
CA GLN A 66 -5.55 3.97 3.18
C GLN A 66 -6.69 3.68 4.17
N ALA A 67 -7.12 2.42 4.27
CA ALA A 67 -8.13 1.99 5.23
C ALA A 67 -7.63 2.15 6.67
N LEU A 68 -6.40 1.70 6.96
CA LEU A 68 -5.77 1.88 8.29
C LEU A 68 -5.59 3.35 8.63
N ARG A 69 -5.09 4.15 7.69
CA ARG A 69 -4.90 5.60 7.88
C ARG A 69 -6.23 6.30 8.18
N SER A 70 -7.30 5.94 7.47
CA SER A 70 -8.63 6.48 7.70
C SER A 70 -9.19 6.06 9.07
N GLY A 71 -8.99 4.79 9.45
CA GLY A 71 -9.39 4.28 10.77
C GLY A 71 -8.68 5.00 11.91
N LEU A 72 -7.36 5.15 11.84
CA LEU A 72 -6.56 5.84 12.85
C LEU A 72 -6.91 7.34 12.96
N LYS A 73 -7.16 8.02 11.83
CA LYS A 73 -7.66 9.41 11.84
C LYS A 73 -9.03 9.53 12.52
N ALA A 74 -9.93 8.59 12.25
CA ALA A 74 -11.27 8.60 12.84
C ALA A 74 -11.24 8.37 14.36
N SER A 75 -10.23 7.63 14.86
CA SER A 75 -9.98 7.45 16.29
C SER A 75 -9.35 8.67 17.00
N GLY A 76 -9.02 9.75 16.28
CA GLY A 76 -8.55 11.00 16.88
C GLY A 76 -7.02 11.17 16.98
N GLN A 77 -6.23 10.31 16.32
CA GLN A 77 -4.78 10.49 16.19
C GLN A 77 -4.45 11.47 15.05
N ALA A 78 -3.57 12.44 15.33
CA ALA A 78 -2.92 13.25 14.29
C ALA A 78 -1.75 12.45 13.70
N LEU A 79 -1.82 12.16 12.39
CA LEU A 79 -0.71 11.58 11.63
C LEU A 79 0.44 12.58 11.48
#